data_AF-J2USX1-F1
#
_entry.id   AF-J2USX1-F1
#
_cell.length_a   1.000
_cell.length_b   1.000
_cell.length_c   1.000
_cell.angle_alpha   90.00
_cell.angle_beta   90.00
_cell.angle_gamma   90.00
#
_symmetry.space_group_name_H-M   'P 1'
#
loop_
_entity.id
_entity.type
_entity.pdbx_description
1 polymer ?
#
loop_
_entity_poly.entity_id
_entity_poly.type
_entity_poly.pdbx_seq_one_letter_code
_entity_poly.pdbx_strand_id
1 'polypeptide(L)'
;MSTPIVDKPEIILPTEGAEESLRPTFIGTAIIGGKVTVALHDGTVLGSVDVMSSGQWQVPSLSSWEKGKYKVKARQNVGGVDSEWTELRTFTVVG
;
A
#
# COMPACT_ATOMS: atom_id res chain seq x y z
N MET A 1 29.29 6.07 -7.57
CA MET A 1 28.03 6.84 -7.44
C MET A 1 27.11 6.06 -6.52
N SER A 2 26.52 6.68 -5.49
CA SER A 2 25.50 6.02 -4.67
C SER A 2 24.17 6.05 -5.43
N THR A 3 23.43 4.95 -5.40
CA THR A 3 22.04 4.90 -5.86
C THR A 3 21.21 5.87 -5.01
N PRO A 4 20.36 6.73 -5.61
CA PRO A 4 19.43 7.55 -4.83
C PRO A 4 18.51 6.63 -4.01
N ILE A 5 18.44 6.88 -2.71
CA ILE A 5 17.49 6.20 -1.82
C ILE A 5 16.18 6.98 -1.81
N VAL A 6 15.06 6.28 -1.96
CA VAL A 6 13.70 6.85 -1.87
C VAL A 6 13.05 6.27 -0.63
N ASP A 7 12.51 7.14 0.23
CA ASP A 7 11.79 6.68 1.44
C ASP A 7 10.63 5.75 1.05
N LYS A 8 10.33 4.76 1.88
CA LYS A 8 9.16 3.90 1.67
C LYS A 8 7.87 4.66 2.00
N PRO A 9 6.73 4.35 1.36
CA PRO A 9 5.46 4.91 1.78
C PRO A 9 5.06 4.37 3.17
N GLU A 10 4.10 5.02 3.82
CA GLU A 10 3.49 4.53 5.05
C GLU A 10 2.11 3.96 4.76
N ILE A 11 1.76 2.81 5.36
CA ILE A 11 0.39 2.28 5.36
C ILE A 11 -0.27 2.64 6.69
N ILE A 12 -1.27 3.53 6.63
CA ILE A 12 -2.07 3.98 7.77
C ILE A 12 -3.26 3.04 7.99
N LEU A 13 -4.02 2.74 6.92
CA LEU A 13 -5.12 1.77 6.94
C LEU A 13 -4.91 0.65 5.91
N PRO A 14 -5.27 -0.59 6.26
CA PRO A 14 -5.69 -1.04 7.59
C PRO A 14 -4.57 -0.92 8.64
N THR A 15 -4.93 -0.76 9.92
CA THR A 15 -3.97 -0.84 11.02
C THR A 15 -3.56 -2.30 11.28
N GLU A 16 -2.46 -2.53 12.00
CA GLU A 16 -2.02 -3.91 12.30
C GLU A 16 -3.09 -4.67 13.09
N GLY A 17 -3.46 -5.84 12.58
CA GLY A 17 -4.45 -6.72 13.21
C GLY A 17 -5.90 -6.26 13.05
N ALA A 18 -6.17 -5.21 12.27
CA ALA A 18 -7.52 -4.71 12.05
C ALA A 18 -8.44 -5.78 11.44
N GLU A 19 -9.74 -5.63 11.72
CA GLU A 19 -10.81 -6.32 11.01
C GLU A 19 -11.42 -5.38 9.97
N GLU A 20 -11.44 -5.82 8.73
CA GLU A 20 -11.91 -5.04 7.58
C GLU A 20 -13.14 -5.69 6.94
N SER A 21 -13.92 -4.86 6.25
CA SER A 21 -15.03 -5.34 5.43
C SER A 21 -14.53 -6.16 4.24
N LEU A 22 -15.45 -6.80 3.50
CA LEU A 22 -15.12 -7.51 2.25
C LEU A 22 -14.55 -6.59 1.16
N ARG A 23 -14.56 -5.27 1.34
CA ARG A 23 -13.98 -4.28 0.42
C ARG A 23 -12.99 -3.39 1.16
N PRO A 24 -11.80 -3.91 1.54
CA PRO A 24 -10.80 -3.12 2.23
C PRO A 24 -10.37 -1.92 1.37
N THR A 25 -10.00 -0.83 2.05
CA THR A 25 -9.41 0.35 1.43
C THR A 25 -8.06 0.61 2.06
N PHE A 26 -7.02 0.69 1.24
CA PHE A 26 -5.67 0.97 1.69
C PHE A 26 -5.44 2.48 1.66
N ILE A 27 -4.99 3.04 2.77
CA ILE A 27 -4.72 4.49 2.91
C ILE A 27 -3.33 4.67 3.49
N GLY A 28 -2.63 5.70 3.05
CA GLY A 28 -1.33 6.02 3.60
C GLY A 28 -0.75 7.36 3.16
N THR A 29 0.53 7.54 3.47
CA THR A 29 1.33 8.69 3.05
C THR A 29 2.51 8.25 2.18
N ALA A 30 2.97 9.14 1.32
CA ALA A 30 4.05 8.92 0.37
C ALA A 30 4.61 10.25 -0.14
N ILE A 31 5.68 10.21 -0.93
CA ILE A 31 6.29 11.40 -1.53
C ILE A 31 5.37 11.93 -2.64
N ILE A 32 5.06 13.22 -2.59
CA ILE A 32 4.22 13.91 -3.58
C ILE A 32 4.80 13.75 -4.99
N GLY A 33 3.95 13.45 -5.97
CA GLY A 33 4.36 13.20 -7.35
C GLY A 33 4.95 11.81 -7.58
N GLY A 34 5.07 10.98 -6.53
CA GLY A 34 5.35 9.56 -6.65
C GLY A 34 4.12 8.75 -7.07
N LYS A 35 4.36 7.47 -7.38
CA LYS A 35 3.31 6.47 -7.63
C LYS A 35 3.44 5.34 -6.62
N VAL A 36 2.42 5.12 -5.80
CA VAL A 36 2.36 4.01 -4.84
C VAL A 36 1.82 2.77 -5.51
N THR A 37 2.41 1.61 -5.17
CA THR A 37 1.90 0.28 -5.52
C THR A 37 1.67 -0.52 -4.24
N VAL A 38 0.46 -1.06 -4.08
CA VAL A 38 0.09 -1.95 -2.97
C VAL A 38 0.03 -3.38 -3.51
N ALA A 39 0.63 -4.32 -2.78
CA ALA A 39 0.69 -5.72 -3.14
C ALA A 39 0.47 -6.63 -1.93
N LEU A 40 0.04 -7.87 -2.19
CA LEU A 40 0.10 -8.95 -1.21
C LEU A 40 1.55 -9.34 -0.91
N HIS A 41 1.76 -10.08 0.17
CA HIS A 41 3.09 -10.52 0.59
C HIS A 41 3.81 -11.35 -0.49
N ASP A 42 3.06 -12.12 -1.29
CA ASP A 42 3.55 -12.94 -2.39
C ASP A 42 3.91 -12.14 -3.66
N GLY A 43 3.65 -10.83 -3.67
CA GLY A 43 3.93 -9.93 -4.78
C GLY A 43 2.75 -9.68 -5.71
N THR A 44 1.59 -10.30 -5.48
CA THR A 44 0.37 -10.02 -6.26
C THR A 44 -0.04 -8.56 -6.09
N VAL A 45 -0.03 -7.79 -7.17
CA VAL A 45 -0.40 -6.36 -7.15
C VAL A 45 -1.90 -6.21 -6.97
N LEU A 46 -2.28 -5.41 -5.98
CA LEU A 46 -3.68 -5.10 -5.64
C LEU A 46 -4.15 -3.81 -6.30
N GLY A 47 -3.22 -2.87 -6.50
CA GLY A 47 -3.49 -1.61 -7.18
C GLY A 47 -2.32 -0.64 -7.06
N SER A 48 -2.38 0.41 -7.87
CA SER A 48 -1.42 1.51 -7.85
C SER A 48 -2.15 2.85 -8.02
N VAL A 49 -1.60 3.90 -7.43
CA VAL A 49 -2.20 5.24 -7.47
C VAL A 49 -1.12 6.32 -7.44
N ASP A 50 -1.36 7.45 -8.09
CA ASP A 50 -0.52 8.63 -7.96
C ASP A 50 -0.75 9.31 -6.61
N VAL A 51 0.32 9.74 -5.96
CA VAL A 51 0.26 10.39 -4.65
C VAL A 51 -0.33 11.78 -4.83
N MET A 52 -1.36 12.10 -4.03
CA MET A 52 -2.02 13.40 -4.09
C MET A 52 -1.08 14.53 -3.65
N SER A 53 -1.43 15.77 -3.99
CA SER A 53 -0.66 16.95 -3.58
C SER A 53 -0.60 17.16 -2.06
N SER A 54 -1.43 16.47 -1.29
CA SER A 54 -1.39 16.42 0.18
C SER A 54 -0.38 15.42 0.74
N GLY A 55 0.27 14.61 -0.12
CA GLY A 55 1.13 13.50 0.29
C GLY A 55 0.35 12.23 0.69
N GLN A 56 -0.97 12.26 0.58
CA GLN A 56 -1.83 11.09 0.86
C GLN A 56 -2.07 10.26 -0.40
N TRP A 57 -2.32 8.97 -0.20
CA TRP A 57 -2.75 8.05 -1.23
C TRP A 57 -3.86 7.14 -0.72
N GLN A 58 -4.70 6.66 -1.65
CA GLN A 58 -5.78 5.73 -1.36
C GLN A 58 -5.96 4.74 -2.51
N VAL A 59 -6.08 3.46 -2.17
CA VAL A 59 -6.38 2.37 -3.11
C VAL A 59 -7.57 1.59 -2.57
N PRO A 60 -8.80 1.81 -3.09
CA PRO A 60 -9.94 0.96 -2.75
C PRO A 60 -9.84 -0.39 -3.49
N SER A 61 -10.30 -1.46 -2.87
CA SER A 61 -10.49 -2.74 -3.56
C SER A 61 -11.62 -2.64 -4.60
N LEU A 62 -11.36 -3.12 -5.82
CA LEU A 62 -12.34 -3.10 -6.91
C LEU A 62 -13.34 -4.26 -6.81
N SER A 63 -12.95 -5.37 -6.20
CA SER A 63 -13.76 -6.57 -5.98
C SER A 63 -13.95 -6.88 -4.50
N SER A 64 -14.94 -7.69 -4.19
CA SER A 64 -15.07 -8.31 -2.87
C SER A 64 -13.92 -9.27 -2.65
N TRP A 65 -13.38 -9.29 -1.43
CA TRP A 65 -12.38 -10.24 -0.98
C TRP A 65 -13.05 -11.36 -0.18
N GLU A 66 -12.42 -12.52 -0.15
CA GLU A 66 -12.83 -13.62 0.72
C GLU A 66 -12.46 -13.33 2.18
N LYS A 67 -13.24 -13.85 3.12
CA LYS A 67 -12.91 -13.76 4.54
C LYS A 67 -11.60 -14.48 4.82
N GLY A 68 -10.73 -13.87 5.62
CA GLY A 68 -9.44 -14.45 5.92
C GLY A 68 -8.39 -13.44 6.34
N LYS A 69 -7.22 -13.95 6.73
CA LYS A 69 -6.07 -13.15 7.16
C LYS A 69 -5.20 -12.82 5.96
N TYR A 70 -4.90 -11.54 5.78
CA TYR A 70 -4.10 -11.02 4.68
C TYR A 70 -2.85 -10.29 5.19
N LYS A 71 -1.81 -10.28 4.35
CA LYS A 71 -0.60 -9.50 4.56
C LYS A 71 -0.31 -8.69 3.31
N VAL A 72 -0.22 -7.37 3.46
CA VAL A 72 0.06 -6.44 2.37
C VAL A 72 1.33 -5.66 2.62
N LYS A 73 1.91 -5.13 1.54
CA LYS A 73 3.05 -4.23 1.53
C LYS A 73 2.86 -3.17 0.46
N ALA A 74 3.50 -2.03 0.64
CA ALA A 74 3.48 -0.95 -0.33
C ALA A 74 4.91 -0.54 -0.70
N ARG A 75 5.08 0.04 -1.88
CA ARG A 75 6.29 0.78 -2.27
C ARG A 75 5.90 1.96 -3.12
N GLN A 76 6.80 2.91 -3.32
CA GLN A 76 6.59 4.01 -4.23
C GLN A 76 7.69 4.12 -5.29
N ASN A 77 7.32 4.62 -6.47
CA ASN A 77 8.26 5.07 -7.49
C ASN A 77 8.27 6.60 -7.54
N VAL A 78 9.44 7.21 -7.44
CA VAL A 78 9.63 8.66 -7.56
C VAL A 78 10.68 8.93 -8.64
N GLY A 79 10.28 9.58 -9.73
CA GLY A 79 11.20 9.92 -10.82
C GLY A 79 11.90 8.71 -11.47
N GLY A 80 11.24 7.54 -11.49
CA GLY A 80 11.80 6.31 -12.04
C GLY A 80 12.59 5.45 -11.03
N VAL A 81 12.75 5.91 -9.79
CA VAL A 81 13.45 5.16 -8.73
C VAL A 81 12.42 4.57 -7.76
N ASP A 82 12.47 3.26 -7.58
CA ASP A 82 11.65 2.56 -6.58
C ASP A 82 12.25 2.71 -5.18
N SER A 83 11.37 2.89 -4.18
CA SER A 83 11.71 2.66 -2.78
C SER A 83 11.80 1.17 -2.47
N GLU A 84 12.38 0.84 -1.31
CA GLU A 84 12.13 -0.45 -0.68
C GLU A 84 10.64 -0.66 -0.38
N TRP A 85 10.24 -1.92 -0.21
CA TRP A 85 8.91 -2.25 0.27
C TRP A 85 8.74 -1.87 1.75
N THR A 86 7.51 -1.61 2.16
CA THR A 86 7.16 -1.53 3.58
C THR A 86 7.33 -2.87 4.29
N GLU A 87 7.36 -2.80 5.62
CA GLU A 87 7.05 -3.98 6.42
C GLU A 87 5.67 -4.51 6.05
N LEU A 88 5.46 -5.81 6.29
CA LEU A 88 4.14 -6.41 6.07
C LEU A 88 3.14 -5.83 7.06
N ARG A 89 2.02 -5.35 6.54
CA ARG A 89 0.81 -4.99 7.29
C ARG A 89 -0.13 -6.17 7.29
N THR A 90 -0.49 -6.67 8.47
CA THR A 90 -1.42 -7.80 8.61
C THR A 90 -2.81 -7.32 9.03
N PHE A 91 -3.86 -7.87 8.45
CA PHE A 91 -5.26 -7.61 8.84
C PHE A 91 -6.15 -8.80 8.48
N THR A 92 -7.40 -8.80 8.93
CA THR A 92 -8.38 -9.86 8.66
C THR A 92 -9.61 -9.27 7.96
N VAL A 93 -10.05 -9.88 6.87
CA VAL A 93 -11.35 -9.58 6.26
C VAL A 93 -12.41 -10.42 6.95
N VAL A 94 -13.40 -9.79 7.58
CA VAL A 94 -14.45 -10.47 8.38
C VAL A 94 -15.84 -10.37 7.79
N GLY A 95 -16.10 -9.34 6.98
CA GLY A 95 -17.33 -9.11 6.21
C GLY A 95 -18.58 -8.76 7.00
#